data_AF-A0A2A4T267-F1
#
_entry.id   AF-A0A2A4T267-F1
#
_cell.length_a   1.000
_cell.length_b   1.000
_cell.length_c   1.000
_cell.angle_alpha   90.00
_cell.angle_beta   90.00
_cell.angle_gamma   90.00
#
_symmetry.space_group_name_H-M   'P 1'
#
loop_
_entity.id
_entity.type
_entity.pdbx_description
1 polymer ?
#
loop_
_entity_poly.entity_id
_entity_poly.type
_entity_poly.pdbx_seq_one_letter_code
_entity_poly.pdbx_strand_id
1 'polypeptide(L)'
;MLEDALETIEPLLEPILTKNIVNKGGMLCIKFGDGFAEYDKAFKFYITTKLSKPHYAPEICVKVAMLNFMVTEEGLEDQML
;
A
#
# COMPACT_ATOMS: atom_id res chain seq x y z
N MET A 1 6.51 1.43 5.99
CA MET A 1 5.25 0.70 5.72
C MET A 1 4.16 1.27 6.60
N LEU A 2 2.90 1.06 6.24
CA LEU A 2 1.74 1.40 7.07
C LEU A 2 1.19 0.11 7.69
N GLU A 3 1.04 0.10 9.00
CA GLU A 3 0.52 -1.04 9.76
C GLU A 3 -0.90 -0.78 10.25
N ASP A 4 -1.65 -1.85 10.43
CA ASP A 4 -3.02 -1.82 10.98
C ASP A 4 -3.97 -0.88 10.21
N ALA A 5 -3.85 -0.86 8.88
CA ALA A 5 -4.75 -0.09 8.04
C ALA A 5 -6.19 -0.61 8.18
N LEU A 6 -7.11 0.33 8.35
CA LEU A 6 -8.55 0.07 8.30
C LEU A 6 -9.02 -0.11 6.85
N GLU A 7 -10.33 -0.24 6.64
CA GLU A 7 -10.92 -0.37 5.30
C GLU A 7 -10.82 0.94 4.48
N THR A 8 -10.70 2.07 5.17
CA THR A 8 -10.52 3.39 4.55
C THR A 8 -9.06 3.77 4.54
N ILE A 9 -8.53 4.10 3.36
CA ILE A 9 -7.19 4.65 3.21
C ILE A 9 -7.26 6.17 3.19
N GLU A 10 -6.38 6.82 3.94
CA GLU A 10 -6.33 8.28 4.01
C GLU A 10 -6.05 8.91 2.63
N PRO A 11 -6.81 9.93 2.18
CA PRO A 11 -6.60 10.60 0.90
C PRO A 11 -5.19 11.18 0.72
N LEU A 12 -4.50 11.47 1.82
CA LEU A 12 -3.11 11.95 1.81
C LEU A 12 -2.15 10.93 1.17
N LEU A 13 -2.46 9.62 1.24
CA LEU A 13 -1.65 8.55 0.64
C LEU A 13 -1.88 8.38 -0.87
N GLU A 14 -2.90 9.01 -1.42
CA GLU A 14 -3.28 8.89 -2.84
C GLU A 14 -2.11 9.14 -3.82
N PRO A 15 -1.22 10.15 -3.64
CA PRO A 15 -0.08 10.37 -4.53
C PRO A 15 0.93 9.23 -4.50
N ILE A 16 1.04 8.52 -3.38
CA ILE A 16 1.92 7.36 -3.21
C ILE A 16 1.31 6.13 -3.90
N LEU A 17 0.01 5.89 -3.70
CA LEU A 17 -0.70 4.75 -4.31
C LEU A 17 -0.74 4.85 -5.84
N THR A 18 -0.95 6.04 -6.36
CA THR A 18 -1.00 6.32 -7.81
C THR A 18 0.37 6.53 -8.45
N LYS A 19 1.45 6.52 -7.66
CA LYS A 19 2.82 6.82 -8.11
C LYS A 19 2.90 8.12 -8.91
N ASN A 20 2.29 9.19 -8.39
CA ASN A 20 2.30 10.52 -9.00
C ASN A 20 3.68 11.18 -8.82
N ILE A 21 4.66 10.70 -9.58
CA ILE A 21 6.06 11.12 -9.56
C ILE A 21 6.26 12.21 -10.60
N VAL A 22 6.81 13.34 -10.16
CA VAL A 22 7.16 14.48 -11.01
C VAL A 22 8.67 14.66 -11.06
N ASN A 23 9.20 15.08 -12.20
CA ASN A 23 10.61 15.49 -12.30
C ASN A 23 10.72 16.99 -12.01
N LYS A 24 11.43 17.36 -10.94
CA LYS A 24 11.65 18.73 -10.54
C LYS A 24 13.16 19.01 -10.50
N GLY A 25 13.66 19.72 -11.51
CA GLY A 25 15.07 20.10 -11.59
C GLY A 25 16.04 18.93 -11.75
N GLY A 26 15.62 17.84 -12.41
CA GLY A 26 16.42 16.62 -12.59
C GLY A 26 16.24 15.58 -11.49
N MET A 27 15.51 15.92 -10.42
CA MET A 27 15.23 15.02 -9.31
C MET A 27 13.80 14.50 -9.38
N LEU A 28 13.59 13.21 -9.11
CA LEU A 28 12.25 12.65 -8.98
C LEU A 28 11.67 13.06 -7.63
N CYS A 29 10.45 13.58 -7.63
CA CYS A 29 9.73 13.98 -6.44
C CYS A 29 8.29 13.45 -6.47
N ILE A 30 7.70 13.22 -5.30
CA ILE A 30 6.25 13.00 -5.15
C ILE A 30 5.69 14.17 -4.35
N LYS A 31 4.56 14.73 -4.80
CA LYS A 31 3.82 15.72 -4.01
C LYS A 31 3.04 14.99 -2.91
N PHE A 32 3.29 15.35 -1.66
CA PHE A 32 2.65 14.73 -0.50
C PHE A 32 2.25 15.82 0.50
N GLY A 33 0.95 15.95 0.74
CA GLY A 33 0.39 17.08 1.49
C GLY A 33 0.75 18.42 0.85
N ASP A 34 1.29 19.33 1.66
CA ASP A 34 1.72 20.67 1.22
C ASP A 34 3.16 20.70 0.68
N GLY A 35 3.87 19.57 0.69
CA GLY A 35 5.28 19.47 0.35
C GLY A 35 5.60 18.58 -0.86
N PHE A 36 6.88 18.59 -1.24
CA PHE A 36 7.47 17.63 -2.16
C PHE A 36 8.49 16.79 -1.41
N ALA A 37 8.37 15.47 -1.53
CA ALA A 37 9.37 14.52 -1.06
C ALA A 37 10.19 14.02 -2.25
N GLU A 38 11.48 13.80 -2.07
CA GLU A 38 12.32 13.11 -3.06
C GLU A 38 11.86 11.66 -3.21
N TYR A 39 11.85 11.17 -4.45
CA TYR A 39 11.40 9.82 -4.79
C TYR A 39 12.57 8.94 -5.20
N ASP A 40 12.79 7.88 -4.42
CA ASP A 40 13.70 6.79 -4.77
C ASP A 40 12.96 5.71 -5.58
N LYS A 41 13.53 5.28 -6.70
CA LYS A 41 13.00 4.19 -7.53
C LYS A 41 13.03 2.83 -6.83
N ALA A 42 13.91 2.65 -5.84
CA ALA A 42 13.97 1.44 -5.02
C ALA A 42 12.90 1.42 -3.91
N PHE A 43 12.22 2.54 -3.66
CA PHE A 43 11.22 2.65 -2.62
C PHE A 43 9.99 1.78 -2.94
N LYS A 44 9.60 0.97 -1.95
CA LYS A 44 8.36 0.18 -1.97
C LYS A 44 7.53 0.53 -0.75
N PHE A 45 6.27 0.88 -0.98
CA PHE A 45 5.32 1.14 0.07
C PHE A 45 4.45 -0.10 0.29
N TYR A 46 4.47 -0.61 1.51
CA TYR A 46 3.66 -1.75 1.95
C TYR A 46 2.60 -1.27 2.93
N ILE A 47 1.39 -1.81 2.80
CA ILE A 47 0.26 -1.59 3.70
C ILE A 47 -0.15 -2.97 4.22
N THR A 48 -0.35 -3.07 5.53
CA THR A 48 -0.82 -4.29 6.17
C THR A 48 -2.09 -4.00 6.95
N THR A 49 -2.96 -5.01 7.03
CA THR A 49 -4.18 -4.98 7.84
C THR A 49 -4.33 -6.31 8.56
N LYS A 50 -4.85 -6.27 9.79
CA LYS A 50 -5.21 -7.46 10.57
C LYS A 50 -6.69 -7.85 10.42
N LEU A 51 -7.45 -7.09 9.63
CA LEU A 51 -8.85 -7.39 9.38
C LEU A 51 -8.94 -8.69 8.57
N SER A 52 -9.76 -9.64 9.04
CA SER A 52 -9.90 -10.96 8.39
C SER A 52 -10.67 -10.88 7.07
N LYS A 53 -11.59 -9.92 6.93
CA LYS A 53 -12.35 -9.64 5.70
C LYS A 53 -12.48 -8.13 5.49
N PRO A 54 -11.43 -7.43 5.05
CA PRO A 54 -11.51 -6.01 4.77
C PRO A 54 -12.26 -5.77 3.45
N HIS A 55 -13.25 -4.89 3.48
CA HIS A 55 -14.00 -4.47 2.30
C HIS A 55 -13.41 -3.18 1.72
N TYR A 56 -12.31 -3.31 0.97
CA TYR A 56 -11.72 -2.17 0.26
C TYR A 56 -12.56 -1.76 -0.95
N ALA A 57 -12.70 -0.45 -1.16
CA ALA A 57 -13.36 0.10 -2.34
C ALA A 57 -12.64 -0.36 -3.62
N PRO A 58 -13.38 -0.64 -4.73
CA PRO A 58 -12.78 -1.06 -6.00
C PRO A 58 -11.68 -0.12 -6.50
N GLU A 59 -11.83 1.17 -6.25
CA GLU A 59 -10.86 2.22 -6.59
C GLU A 59 -9.49 2.00 -5.93
N ILE A 60 -9.44 1.43 -4.72
CA ILE A 60 -8.19 1.07 -4.05
C ILE A 60 -7.63 -0.22 -4.63
N CYS A 61 -8.49 -1.23 -4.82
CA CYS A 61 -8.11 -2.54 -5.35
C CYS A 61 -7.46 -2.48 -6.74
N VAL A 62 -7.79 -1.48 -7.56
CA VAL A 62 -7.16 -1.28 -8.88
C VAL A 62 -5.83 -0.52 -8.82
N LYS A 63 -5.56 0.22 -7.75
CA LYS A 63 -4.33 1.03 -7.58
C LYS A 63 -3.19 0.24 -6.95
N VAL A 64 -3.51 -0.75 -6.11
CA VAL A 64 -2.53 -1.52 -5.34
C VAL A 64 -2.59 -3.00 -5.69
N ALA A 65 -1.48 -3.70 -5.53
CA ALA A 65 -1.48 -5.15 -5.55
C ALA A 65 -1.89 -5.66 -4.16
N MET A 66 -3.04 -6.33 -4.07
CA MET A 66 -3.50 -6.97 -2.84
C MET A 66 -2.96 -8.40 -2.76
N LEU A 67 -2.46 -8.76 -1.57
CA LEU A 67 -2.02 -10.12 -1.25
C LEU A 67 -2.82 -10.61 -0.05
N ASN A 68 -3.45 -11.77 -0.18
CA ASN A 68 -4.17 -12.42 0.91
C ASN A 68 -3.24 -13.40 1.62
N PHE A 69 -2.98 -13.16 2.91
CA PHE A 69 -2.15 -14.00 3.78
C PHE A 69 -2.98 -14.73 4.84
N MET A 70 -4.31 -14.85 4.64
CA MET A 70 -5.14 -15.66 5.53
C MET A 70 -4.66 -17.11 5.51
N VAL A 71 -4.30 -17.60 6.69
CA VAL A 71 -3.96 -19.02 6.89
C VAL A 71 -5.24 -19.83 6.76
N THR A 72 -5.24 -20.82 5.88
CA THR A 72 -6.28 -21.84 5.79
C THR A 72 -5.96 -22.99 6.74
N GLU A 73 -6.98 -23.71 7.23
CA GLU A 73 -6.77 -24.86 8.12
C GLU A 73 -5.80 -25.89 7.49
N GLU A 74 -5.99 -26.19 6.20
CA GLU A 74 -5.09 -27.03 5.40
C GLU A 74 -3.65 -26.48 5.38
N GLY A 75 -3.48 -25.18 5.15
CA GLY A 75 -2.16 -24.54 5.14
C GLY A 75 -1.50 -24.49 6.52
N LEU A 76 -2.27 -24.52 7.60
CA LEU A 76 -1.76 -24.61 8.96
C LEU A 76 -1.33 -26.05 9.29
N GLU A 77 -2.11 -27.05 8.89
CA GLU A 77 -1.78 -28.47 9.06
C GLU A 77 -0.46 -28.82 8.34
N ASP A 78 -0.26 -28.35 7.12
CA ASP A 78 1.00 -28.51 6.36
C ASP A 78 2.21 -27.80 7.01
N GLN A 79 1.99 -26.73 7.78
CA GLN A 79 3.07 -26.02 8.50
C GLN A 79 3.44 -26.66 9.84
N MET A 80 2.58 -27.54 10.38
CA MET A 80 2.79 -28.22 11.66
C MET A 80 3.38 -29.63 11.54
N LEU A 81 3.42 -30.19 10.33
CA LEU A 81 4.05 -31.47 9.98
C LEU A 81 5.56 -31.34 9.75
#